data_AF-A0A8T5QV03-F1
#
_entry.id   AF-A0A8T5QV03-F1
#
_cell.length_a   1.000
_cell.length_b   1.000
_cell.length_c   1.000
_cell.angle_alpha   90.00
_cell.angle_beta   90.00
_cell.angle_gamma   90.00
#
_symmetry.space_group_name_H-M   'P 1'
#
loop_
_entity.id
_entity.type
_entity.pdbx_description
1 polymer ?
#
loop_
_entity_poly.entity_id
_entity_poly.type
_entity_poly.pdbx_seq_one_letter_code
_entity_poly.pdbx_strand_id
1 'polypeptide(L)'
;MKIINIEMHAFFRMIERGQRYGLDYIETKERAFNTVRSGRFAARKHLSKKHKTYCSYFSDNLSFFVVCLERDDKILIKTVIIEEGKE
;
A
#
# COMPACT_ATOMS: atom_id res chain seq x y z
N MET A 1 -3.54 -5.16 -17.87
CA MET A 1 -2.90 -4.89 -16.56
C MET A 1 -3.08 -3.42 -16.23
N LYS A 2 -3.61 -3.06 -15.05
CA LYS A 2 -3.82 -1.64 -14.70
C LYS A 2 -2.50 -0.96 -14.37
N ILE A 3 -2.37 0.32 -14.76
CA ILE A 3 -1.18 1.13 -14.44
C ILE A 3 -1.26 1.54 -12.97
N ILE A 4 -0.24 1.19 -12.18
CA ILE A 4 -0.16 1.55 -10.75
C ILE A 4 0.76 2.77 -10.61
N ASN A 5 0.20 3.85 -10.08
CA ASN A 5 0.94 5.07 -9.73
C ASN A 5 0.84 5.32 -8.23
N ILE A 6 1.77 6.12 -7.70
CA ILE A 6 1.77 6.55 -6.30
C ILE A 6 1.78 8.07 -6.24
N GLU A 7 0.94 8.65 -5.39
CA GLU A 7 1.00 10.10 -5.17
C GLU A 7 2.31 10.49 -4.51
N MET A 8 2.84 11.67 -4.88
CA MET A 8 4.14 12.13 -4.41
C MET A 8 4.25 12.16 -2.87
N HIS A 9 3.21 12.61 -2.17
CA HIS A 9 3.21 12.61 -0.71
C HIS A 9 3.12 11.18 -0.12
N ALA A 10 2.42 10.27 -0.80
CA ALA A 10 2.32 8.86 -0.39
C ALA A 10 3.66 8.15 -0.59
N PHE A 11 4.37 8.50 -1.67
CA PHE A 11 5.72 8.01 -1.98
C PHE A 11 6.73 8.41 -0.90
N PHE A 12 6.78 9.68 -0.51
CA PHE A 12 7.70 10.12 0.56
C PHE A 12 7.41 9.42 1.88
N ARG A 13 6.12 9.30 2.27
CA ARG A 13 5.72 8.58 3.48
C ARG A 13 6.03 7.09 3.41
N MET A 14 5.90 6.47 2.24
CA MET A 14 6.24 5.08 2.02
C MET A 14 7.73 4.86 2.27
N ILE A 15 8.61 5.69 1.70
CA ILE A 15 10.06 5.60 1.90
C ILE A 15 10.42 5.79 3.38
N GLU A 16 9.90 6.85 4.01
CA GLU A 16 10.16 7.13 5.42
C GLU A 16 9.76 5.96 6.32
N ARG A 17 8.61 5.33 6.06
CA ARG A 17 8.14 4.17 6.82
C ARG A 17 8.98 2.94 6.54
N GLY A 18 9.30 2.65 5.27
CA GLY A 18 10.15 1.52 4.90
C GLY A 18 11.49 1.56 5.62
N GLN A 19 12.14 2.74 5.63
CA GLN A 19 13.41 2.95 6.33
C GLN A 19 13.32 2.70 7.84
N ARG A 20 12.21 3.08 8.49
CA ARG A 20 12.00 2.81 9.93
C ARG A 20 11.93 1.31 10.24
N TYR A 21 11.52 0.49 9.27
CA TYR A 21 11.46 -0.97 9.39
C TYR A 21 12.64 -1.67 8.70
N GLY A 22 13.69 -0.93 8.33
CA GLY A 22 14.91 -1.50 7.74
C GLY A 22 14.79 -1.92 6.27
N LEU A 23 13.72 -1.54 5.58
CA LEU A 23 13.51 -1.84 4.16
C LEU A 23 14.15 -0.77 3.29
N ASP A 24 14.74 -1.20 2.16
CA ASP A 24 15.19 -0.27 1.15
C ASP A 24 14.00 0.29 0.33
N TYR A 25 14.27 1.34 -0.45
CA TYR A 25 13.25 2.00 -1.27
C TYR A 25 12.63 1.06 -2.32
N ILE A 26 13.45 0.25 -2.99
CA ILE A 26 13.01 -0.64 -4.06
C ILE A 26 12.10 -1.70 -3.47
N GLU A 27 12.54 -2.35 -2.40
CA GLU A 27 11.79 -3.37 -1.67
C GLU A 27 10.46 -2.81 -1.14
N THR A 28 10.48 -1.65 -0.49
CA THR A 28 9.26 -1.03 0.04
C THR A 28 8.25 -0.73 -1.07
N LYS A 29 8.74 -0.23 -2.22
CA LYS A 29 7.91 0.05 -3.39
C LYS A 29 7.33 -1.23 -3.99
N GLU A 30 8.13 -2.28 -4.15
CA GLU A 30 7.67 -3.54 -4.69
C GLU A 30 6.62 -4.19 -3.80
N ARG A 31 6.83 -4.22 -2.47
CA ARG A 31 5.85 -4.72 -1.52
C ARG A 31 4.54 -3.93 -1.59
N ALA A 32 4.59 -2.60 -1.68
CA ALA A 32 3.38 -1.79 -1.87
C ALA A 32 2.66 -2.09 -3.20
N PHE A 33 3.40 -2.31 -4.29
CA PHE A 33 2.82 -2.62 -5.60
C PHE A 33 2.24 -4.04 -5.63
N ASN A 34 2.92 -5.01 -5.01
CA ASN A 34 2.42 -6.37 -4.83
C ASN A 34 1.19 -6.40 -3.95
N THR A 35 1.14 -5.55 -2.91
CA THR A 35 -0.07 -5.35 -2.12
C THR A 35 -1.23 -4.96 -3.03
N VAL A 36 -1.08 -4.00 -3.94
CA VAL A 36 -2.14 -3.64 -4.90
C VAL A 36 -2.49 -4.78 -5.87
N ARG A 37 -1.50 -5.55 -6.35
CA ARG A 37 -1.69 -6.58 -7.38
C ARG A 37 -2.30 -7.88 -6.87
N SER A 38 -1.86 -8.31 -5.69
CA SER A 38 -2.13 -9.66 -5.15
C SER A 38 -2.56 -9.64 -3.68
N GLY A 39 -2.59 -8.48 -3.03
CA GLY A 39 -3.04 -8.37 -1.65
C GLY A 39 -4.53 -8.64 -1.50
N ARG A 40 -4.93 -9.08 -0.31
CA ARG A 40 -6.33 -9.35 0.02
C ARG A 40 -7.05 -8.05 0.37
N PHE A 41 -8.33 -7.94 0.01
CA PHE A 41 -9.16 -6.83 0.45
C PHE A 41 -9.30 -6.82 1.99
N ALA A 42 -8.78 -5.79 2.66
CA ALA A 42 -8.86 -5.63 4.11
C ALA A 42 -9.97 -4.63 4.49
N ALA A 43 -11.01 -5.08 5.18
CA ALA A 43 -12.16 -4.26 5.56
C ALA A 43 -11.91 -3.27 6.73
N ARG A 44 -10.68 -2.75 6.89
CA ARG A 44 -10.34 -1.83 8.01
C ARG A 44 -11.18 -0.54 7.85
N LYS A 45 -12.05 -0.28 8.83
CA LYS A 45 -12.98 0.86 8.88
C LYS A 45 -12.23 2.20 8.81
N HIS A 46 -12.16 2.81 7.65
CA HIS A 46 -11.96 4.25 7.53
C HIS A 46 -13.27 4.86 7.03
N LEU A 47 -13.80 5.85 7.75
CA LEU A 47 -15.11 6.50 7.55
C LEU A 47 -15.27 7.22 6.19
N SER A 48 -14.28 7.13 5.30
CA SER A 48 -14.22 7.79 4.00
C SER A 48 -14.79 6.88 2.90
N LYS A 49 -16.10 7.02 2.69
CA LYS A 49 -16.93 6.39 1.67
C LYS A 49 -16.36 6.56 0.24
N LYS A 50 -16.34 5.46 -0.51
CA LYS A 50 -16.14 5.28 -1.97
C LYS A 50 -14.69 5.23 -2.51
N HIS A 51 -14.45 4.21 -3.35
CA HIS A 51 -13.27 3.98 -4.20
C HIS A 51 -11.92 3.81 -3.49
N LYS A 52 -11.91 3.28 -2.27
CA LYS A 52 -10.69 2.95 -1.53
C LYS A 52 -10.56 1.45 -1.39
N THR A 53 -9.65 0.85 -2.14
CA THR A 53 -9.27 -0.55 -1.99
C THR A 53 -8.14 -0.61 -0.97
N TYR A 54 -8.34 -1.45 0.05
CA TYR A 54 -7.35 -1.77 1.07
C TYR A 54 -6.78 -3.12 0.71
N CYS A 55 -5.53 -3.17 0.31
CA CYS A 55 -4.87 -4.46 0.14
C CYS A 55 -3.93 -4.72 1.31
N SER A 56 -3.89 -5.95 1.81
CA SER A 56 -2.87 -6.41 2.76
C SER A 56 -1.87 -7.38 2.10
N TYR A 57 -0.58 -7.16 2.35
CA TYR A 57 0.50 -8.12 2.07
C TYR A 57 1.30 -8.31 3.35
N PHE A 58 1.38 -9.55 3.83
CA PHE A 58 2.14 -9.92 5.02
C PHE A 58 3.39 -10.69 4.60
N SER A 59 4.57 -10.18 4.95
CA SER A 59 5.86 -10.83 4.75
C SER A 59 6.83 -10.36 5.81
N ASP A 60 7.64 -11.27 6.36
CA ASP A 60 8.71 -10.96 7.30
C ASP A 60 8.23 -10.17 8.54
N ASN A 61 7.07 -10.54 9.08
CA ASN A 61 6.41 -9.86 10.21
C ASN A 61 5.93 -8.43 9.93
N LEU A 62 5.97 -7.97 8.67
CA LEU A 62 5.46 -6.66 8.27
C LEU A 62 4.16 -6.81 7.47
N SER A 63 3.13 -6.09 7.91
CA SER A 63 1.87 -5.92 7.21
C SER A 63 1.89 -4.62 6.41
N PHE A 64 1.74 -4.72 5.10
CA PHE A 64 1.57 -3.59 4.20
C PHE A 64 0.09 -3.35 3.97
N PHE A 65 -0.40 -2.14 4.25
CA PHE A 65 -1.74 -1.71 3.86
C PHE A 65 -1.65 -0.57 2.84
N VAL A 66 -2.27 -0.77 1.69
CA VAL A 66 -2.29 0.26 0.64
C VAL A 66 -3.71 0.76 0.46
N VAL A 67 -3.88 2.08 0.53
CA VAL A 67 -5.12 2.76 0.15
C VAL A 67 -4.92 3.30 -1.25
N CYS A 68 -5.72 2.82 -2.19
CA CYS A 68 -5.67 3.30 -3.57
C CYS A 68 -7.03 3.78 -4.08
N LEU A 69 -6.97 4.69 -5.06
CA LEU A 69 -8.11 5.16 -5.84
C LEU A 69 -8.05 4.49 -7.21
N GLU A 70 -9.08 3.74 -7.54
CA GLU A 70 -9.20 3.07 -8.83
C GLU A 70 -10.03 3.91 -9.80
N ARG A 71 -9.52 4.13 -11.01
CA ARG A 71 -10.19 4.85 -12.10
C ARG A 71 -9.85 4.16 -13.41
N ASP A 72 -10.87 3.65 -14.12
CA ASP A 72 -10.74 3.01 -15.44
C ASP A 72 -9.60 1.98 -15.52
N ASP A 73 -8.47 2.37 -16.09
CA ASP A 73 -7.25 1.59 -16.34
C ASP A 73 -6.11 1.85 -15.34
N LYS A 74 -6.33 2.72 -14.35
CA LYS A 74 -5.32 3.24 -13.42
C LYS A 74 -5.68 3.00 -11.96
N ILE A 75 -4.66 2.69 -11.17
CA ILE A 75 -4.72 2.60 -9.72
C ILE A 75 -3.75 3.65 -9.16
N LEU A 76 -4.27 4.56 -8.34
CA LEU A 76 -3.47 5.60 -7.70
C LEU A 76 -3.34 5.32 -6.19
N ILE A 77 -2.15 4.95 -5.74
CA ILE A 77 -1.82 4.77 -4.33
C ILE A 77 -1.83 6.14 -3.64
N LYS A 78 -2.74 6.30 -2.69
CA LYS A 78 -2.93 7.49 -1.86
C LYS A 78 -2.17 7.40 -0.55
N THR A 79 -1.95 6.19 -0.03
CA THR A 79 -1.28 5.96 1.25
C THR A 79 -0.74 4.53 1.31
N VAL A 80 0.46 4.37 1.88
CA VAL A 80 1.04 3.07 2.23
C VAL A 80 1.31 3.06 3.73
N ILE A 81 0.70 2.15 4.45
CA ILE A 81 0.91 1.91 5.89
C ILE A 81 1.74 0.64 6.02
N ILE A 82 2.72 0.65 6.91
CA ILE A 82 3.56 -0.50 7.25
C ILE A 82 3.45 -0.65 8.76
N GLU A 83 3.09 -1.84 9.22
CA GLU A 83 2.92 -2.17 10.64
C GLU A 83 3.66 -3.49 10.93
N GLU A 84 4.24 -3.61 12.13
CA GLU A 84 4.72 -4.89 12.64
C GLU A 84 3.54 -5.70 13.17
N GLY A 85 3.43 -6.95 12.71
CA GLY A 85 2.52 -7.94 13.27
C GLY A 85 1.03 -7.77 12.93
N LYS A 86 0.43 -8.93 12.65
CA LYS A 86 -0.99 -9.27 12.40
C LYS A 86 -1.50 -9.10 10.95
N GLU A 87 -1.90 -10.26 10.40
CA GLU A 87 -2.84 -10.44 9.28
C GLU A 87 -4.18 -9.73 9.53
#